data_AF-A0A817RY00-F1
#
_entry.id   AF-A0A817RY00-F1
#
_cell.length_a   1.000
_cell.length_b   1.000
_cell.length_c   1.000
_cell.angle_alpha   90.00
_cell.angle_beta   90.00
_cell.angle_gamma   90.00
#
_symmetry.space_group_name_H-M   'P 1'
#
loop_
_entity.id
_entity.type
_entity.pdbx_description
1 polymer ?
#
loop_
_entity_poly.entity_id
_entity_poly.type
_entity_poly.pdbx_seq_one_letter_code
_entity_poly.pdbx_strand_id
1 'polypeptide(L)'
;MLAHSRSCQLRRKEYDLSSKQRKMNHYYRSPSNDQNQIPKRIKDAITSSCVEFVAQDSQSFKLLEGSGFVRLAKQLFDTGSILSSTTNIEIEDLLPDPTT
;
A
#
# COMPACT_ATOMS: atom_id res chain seq x y z
N MET A 1 13.34 48.80 32.98
CA MET A 1 12.83 48.06 31.81
C MET A 1 13.92 48.06 30.74
N LEU A 2 14.26 46.86 30.22
CA LEU A 2 14.82 46.54 28.89
C LEU A 2 16.00 47.41 28.40
N ALA A 3 17.27 47.05 28.59
CA ALA A 3 18.04 45.92 28.05
C ALA A 3 18.09 45.81 26.51
N HIS A 4 19.34 45.86 26.02
CA HIS A 4 19.90 45.28 24.79
C HIS A 4 19.80 46.02 23.44
N SER A 5 20.72 46.99 23.28
CA SER A 5 21.45 47.17 22.02
C SER A 5 22.29 45.92 21.73
N ARG A 6 22.02 45.25 20.61
CA ARG A 6 22.81 44.13 20.05
C ARG A 6 23.80 44.69 19.04
N SER A 7 25.07 44.30 19.16
CA SER A 7 25.90 43.76 18.08
C SER A 7 27.38 43.90 18.46
N CYS A 8 27.92 42.94 19.20
CA CYS A 8 29.36 42.73 19.25
C CYS A 8 29.75 41.89 18.02
N GLN A 9 30.44 42.52 17.08
CA GLN A 9 31.27 41.83 16.10
C GLN A 9 32.30 40.97 16.86
N LEU A 10 32.29 39.66 16.65
CA LEU A 10 33.37 38.81 17.11
C LEU A 10 33.82 37.87 16.00
N ARG A 11 35.11 38.03 15.75
CA ARG A 11 35.94 37.53 14.66
C ARG A 11 35.95 36.00 14.56
N ARG A 12 36.17 35.58 13.31
CA ARG A 12 36.62 34.25 12.88
C ARG A 12 37.53 33.58 13.91
N LYS A 13 37.16 32.36 14.30
CA LYS A 13 38.11 31.33 14.72
C LYS A 13 37.90 30.14 13.80
N GLU A 14 38.91 29.87 12.99
CA GLU A 14 39.11 28.58 12.34
C GLU A 14 39.21 27.53 13.45
N TYR A 15 38.31 26.56 13.41
CA TYR A 15 38.48 25.30 14.10
C TYR A 15 38.40 24.20 13.05
N ASP A 16 39.55 23.58 12.84
CA ASP A 16 39.71 22.36 12.08
C ASP A 16 39.01 21.23 12.83
N LEU A 17 37.86 20.82 12.30
CA LEU A 17 37.14 19.61 12.71
C LEU A 17 36.96 18.75 11.46
N SER A 18 38.01 18.01 11.15
CA SER A 18 37.95 16.70 10.50
C SER A 18 36.88 15.84 11.19
N SER A 19 35.69 15.76 10.58
CA SER A 19 34.79 14.58 10.67
C SER A 19 33.55 14.76 9.81
N LYS A 20 33.51 13.99 8.72
CA LYS A 20 32.28 13.55 8.00
C LYS A 20 31.46 14.69 7.35
N GLN A 21 31.89 15.12 6.17
CA GLN A 21 30.94 15.55 5.14
C GLN A 21 29.96 14.40 4.86
N ARG A 22 28.82 14.39 5.55
CA ARG A 22 27.67 13.57 5.15
C ARG A 22 27.18 14.16 3.83
N LYS A 23 27.46 13.44 2.75
CA LYS A 23 26.91 13.69 1.41
C LYS A 23 25.41 13.95 1.52
N MET A 24 25.02 15.20 1.37
CA MET A 24 23.63 15.63 1.31
C MET A 24 23.14 15.42 -0.12
N ASN A 25 22.88 14.16 -0.48
CA ASN A 25 22.33 13.77 -1.78
C ASN A 25 20.95 13.13 -1.58
N HIS A 26 19.94 13.94 -1.28
CA HIS A 26 18.55 13.45 -1.21
C HIS A 26 17.56 14.52 -1.69
N TYR A 27 17.62 14.91 -2.97
CA TYR A 27 16.51 15.71 -3.54
C TYR A 27 16.05 15.32 -4.94
N TYR A 28 16.65 14.32 -5.59
CA TYR A 28 16.08 13.76 -6.81
C TYR A 28 16.22 12.24 -6.79
N ARG A 29 15.42 11.58 -5.94
CA ARG A 29 15.01 10.21 -6.25
C ARG A 29 13.98 10.36 -7.36
N SER A 30 14.41 10.11 -8.59
CA SER A 30 13.51 9.97 -9.74
C SER A 30 12.33 9.08 -9.33
N PRO A 31 11.08 9.39 -9.70
CA PRO A 31 9.94 8.50 -9.46
C PRO A 31 10.11 7.29 -10.37
N SER A 32 10.97 6.36 -9.96
CA SER A 32 11.17 5.10 -10.62
C SER A 32 9.95 4.24 -10.30
N ASN A 33 8.94 4.25 -11.18
CA ASN A 33 7.99 3.15 -11.36
C ASN A 33 7.50 2.47 -10.06
N ASP A 34 7.07 3.25 -9.06
CA ASP A 34 6.24 2.72 -7.97
C ASP A 34 4.84 2.46 -8.53
N GLN A 35 4.75 1.51 -9.46
CA GLN A 35 3.50 0.92 -9.90
C GLN A 35 2.91 0.20 -8.69
N ASN A 36 1.97 0.87 -8.01
CA ASN A 36 0.93 0.31 -7.15
C ASN A 36 1.27 -1.05 -6.50
N GLN A 37 2.30 -1.08 -5.64
CA GLN A 37 2.55 -2.28 -4.86
C GLN A 37 1.41 -2.48 -3.87
N ILE A 38 0.64 -3.55 -4.05
CA ILE A 38 -0.39 -3.96 -3.09
C ILE A 38 0.29 -4.19 -1.73
N PRO A 39 -0.20 -3.57 -0.64
CA PRO A 39 0.33 -3.79 0.69
C PRO A 39 0.42 -5.28 1.01
N LYS A 40 1.57 -5.72 1.55
CA LYS A 40 1.83 -7.15 1.83
C LYS A 40 0.69 -7.81 2.61
N ARG A 41 0.13 -7.12 3.61
CA ARG A 41 -1.00 -7.62 4.41
C ARG A 41 -2.24 -7.96 3.57
N ILE A 42 -2.55 -7.14 2.56
CA ILE A 42 -3.67 -7.38 1.64
C ILE A 42 -3.37 -8.59 0.76
N LYS A 43 -2.14 -8.67 0.23
CA LYS A 43 -1.72 -9.81 -0.59
C LYS A 43 -1.78 -11.12 0.19
N ASP A 44 -1.29 -11.13 1.42
CA ASP A 44 -1.29 -12.30 2.30
C ASP A 44 -2.74 -12.73 2.60
N ALA A 45 -3.63 -11.78 2.92
CA ALA A 45 -5.04 -12.07 3.19
C ALA A 45 -5.75 -12.69 1.97
N ILE A 46 -5.61 -12.10 0.78
CA ILE A 46 -6.20 -12.65 -0.45
C ILE A 46 -5.64 -14.04 -0.77
N THR A 47 -4.34 -14.25 -0.56
CA THR A 47 -3.71 -15.55 -0.79
C THR A 47 -4.31 -16.62 0.15
N SER A 48 -4.45 -16.32 1.44
CA SER A 48 -5.07 -17.23 2.40
C SER A 48 -6.51 -17.55 2.02
N SER A 49 -7.32 -16.55 1.64
CA SER A 49 -8.71 -16.79 1.22
C SER A 49 -8.81 -17.67 -0.03
N CYS A 50 -7.91 -17.50 -1.01
CA CYS A 50 -7.87 -18.37 -2.18
C CYS A 50 -7.48 -19.82 -1.81
N VAL A 51 -6.55 -20.01 -0.88
CA VAL A 51 -6.16 -21.35 -0.39
C VAL A 51 -7.33 -22.00 0.36
N GLU A 52 -8.02 -21.26 1.22
CA GLU A 52 -9.19 -21.74 1.96
C GLU A 52 -10.32 -22.13 1.03
N PHE A 53 -10.67 -21.29 0.05
CA PHE A 53 -11.67 -21.60 -0.97
C PHE A 53 -11.35 -22.91 -1.71
N VAL A 54 -10.10 -23.07 -2.17
CA VAL A 54 -9.68 -24.29 -2.87
C VAL A 54 -9.78 -25.52 -1.97
N ALA A 55 -9.39 -25.40 -0.70
CA ALA A 55 -9.40 -26.50 0.25
C ALA A 55 -10.82 -26.89 0.71
N GLN A 56 -11.67 -25.92 1.01
CA GLN A 56 -13.04 -26.13 1.51
C GLN A 56 -13.94 -26.69 0.41
N ASP A 57 -13.85 -26.13 -0.80
CA ASP A 57 -14.73 -26.52 -1.91
C ASP A 57 -14.13 -27.66 -2.76
N SER A 58 -13.00 -28.25 -2.30
CA SER A 58 -12.28 -29.32 -3.00
C SER A 58 -12.00 -28.98 -4.47
N GLN A 59 -11.66 -27.72 -4.75
CA GLN A 59 -11.38 -27.24 -6.09
C GLN A 59 -9.93 -27.50 -6.50
N SER A 60 -9.62 -27.36 -7.79
CA SER A 60 -8.24 -27.37 -8.27
C SER A 60 -7.61 -25.99 -8.17
N PHE A 61 -6.35 -25.88 -7.74
CA PHE A 61 -5.59 -24.63 -7.81
C PHE A 61 -5.50 -24.04 -9.22
N LYS A 62 -5.62 -24.88 -10.27
CA LYS A 62 -5.68 -24.40 -11.67
C LYS A 62 -6.85 -23.47 -11.94
N LEU A 63 -7.92 -23.55 -11.16
CA LEU A 63 -9.09 -22.68 -11.30
C LEU A 63 -8.73 -21.20 -11.05
N LEU A 64 -7.77 -20.94 -10.14
CA LEU A 64 -7.31 -19.58 -9.83
C LEU A 64 -6.57 -18.91 -11.02
N GLU A 65 -6.01 -19.71 -11.92
CA GLU A 65 -5.37 -19.23 -13.16
C GLU A 65 -6.37 -19.03 -14.29
N GLY A 66 -7.61 -19.54 -14.12
CA GLY A 66 -8.65 -19.46 -15.14
C GLY A 66 -9.07 -18.02 -15.43
N SER A 67 -9.17 -17.68 -16.71
CA SER A 67 -9.58 -16.33 -17.15
C SER A 67 -10.95 -15.91 -16.60
N GLY A 68 -11.87 -16.86 -16.41
CA GLY A 68 -13.16 -16.63 -15.77
C GLY A 68 -13.04 -16.20 -14.31
N PHE A 69 -12.21 -16.89 -13.53
CA PHE A 69 -11.95 -16.55 -12.13
C PHE A 69 -11.26 -15.20 -11.99
N VAL A 70 -10.23 -14.92 -12.80
CA VAL A 70 -9.52 -13.63 -12.80
C VAL A 70 -10.48 -12.48 -13.12
N ARG A 71 -11.40 -12.67 -14.08
CA ARG A 71 -12.41 -11.67 -14.43
C ARG A 71 -13.38 -11.44 -13.26
N LEU A 72 -13.87 -12.52 -12.63
CA LEU A 72 -14.73 -12.43 -11.46
C LEU A 72 -14.04 -11.69 -10.30
N ALA A 73 -12.82 -12.07 -9.95
CA ALA A 73 -12.05 -11.44 -8.89
C ALA A 73 -11.86 -9.93 -9.13
N LYS A 74 -11.61 -9.54 -10.39
CA LYS A 74 -11.54 -8.12 -10.78
C LYS A 74 -12.88 -7.41 -10.58
N GLN A 75 -13.98 -8.01 -11.05
CA GLN A 75 -15.32 -7.43 -10.89
C GLN A 75 -15.72 -7.28 -9.41
N LEU A 76 -15.41 -8.26 -8.57
CA LEU A 76 -15.67 -8.19 -7.13
C LEU A 76 -14.85 -7.08 -6.47
N PHE A 77 -13.58 -6.94 -6.84
CA PHE A 77 -12.72 -5.87 -6.34
C PHE A 77 -13.23 -4.48 -6.75
N ASP A 78 -13.56 -4.30 -8.03
CA ASP A 78 -14.13 -3.06 -8.55
C ASP A 78 -15.47 -2.73 -7.86
N THR A 79 -16.33 -3.72 -7.68
CA THR A 79 -17.63 -3.58 -7.01
C THR A 79 -17.47 -3.23 -5.53
N GLY A 80 -16.55 -3.89 -4.82
CA GLY A 80 -16.23 -3.58 -3.42
C GLY A 80 -15.72 -2.15 -3.23
N SER A 81 -15.02 -1.59 -4.22
CA SER A 81 -14.59 -0.18 -4.19
C SER A 81 -15.76 0.82 -4.27
N ILE A 82 -16.87 0.44 -4.91
CA ILE A 82 -18.09 1.25 -5.01
C ILE A 82 -18.91 1.11 -3.72
N LEU A 83 -18.99 -0.12 -3.20
CA LEU A 83 -19.79 -0.49 -2.04
C LEU A 83 -19.15 -0.13 -0.69
N SER A 84 -17.92 0.39 -0.67
CA SER A 84 -17.19 0.72 0.57
C SER A 84 -17.92 1.70 1.50
N SER A 85 -18.97 2.37 1.00
CA SER A 85 -19.80 3.32 1.76
C SER A 85 -21.04 2.67 2.40
N THR A 86 -21.35 1.42 2.05
CA THR A 86 -22.58 0.74 2.47
C THR A 86 -22.23 -0.23 3.60
N THR A 87 -22.74 0.01 4.81
CA THR A 87 -22.25 -0.66 6.02
C THR A 87 -22.82 -2.05 6.29
N ASN A 88 -23.81 -2.53 5.53
CA ASN A 88 -24.43 -3.83 5.75
C ASN A 88 -24.80 -4.46 4.40
N ILE A 89 -23.88 -5.22 3.82
CA ILE A 89 -24.18 -6.03 2.64
C ILE A 89 -24.04 -7.49 3.03
N GLU A 90 -25.15 -8.22 2.95
CA GLU A 90 -25.14 -9.67 3.07
C GLU A 90 -24.60 -10.23 1.76
N ILE A 91 -23.47 -10.96 1.83
CA ILE A 91 -22.80 -11.49 0.63
C ILE A 91 -23.69 -12.50 -0.09
N GLU A 92 -24.55 -13.20 0.65
CA GLU A 92 -25.51 -14.18 0.13
C GLU A 92 -26.50 -13.55 -0.87
N ASP A 93 -26.90 -12.29 -0.65
CA ASP A 93 -27.77 -11.55 -1.57
C ASP A 93 -27.09 -11.16 -2.90
N LEU A 94 -25.75 -11.16 -2.92
CA LEU A 94 -24.98 -10.83 -4.13
C LEU A 94 -24.73 -12.05 -5.01
N LEU A 95 -24.89 -13.26 -4.47
CA LEU A 95 -24.61 -14.48 -5.19
C LEU A 95 -25.82 -14.89 -6.03
N PRO A 96 -25.62 -15.27 -7.30
CA PRO A 96 -26.71 -15.80 -8.11
C PRO A 96 -27.19 -17.13 -7.54
N ASP A 97 -28.48 -17.41 -7.75
CA ASP A 97 -29.04 -18.70 -7.37
C ASP A 97 -28.36 -19.83 -8.17
N PRO A 98 -28.00 -20.97 -7.54
CA PRO A 98 -27.33 -22.08 -8.22
C PRO A 98 -28.11 -22.67 -9.42
N THR A 99 -29.40 -22.37 -9.56
CA THR A 99 -30.28 -22.85 -10.63
C THR A 99 -30.42 -21.89 -11.81
N THR A 100 -29.75 -20.74 -11.78
CA THR A 100 -29.68 -19.78 -12.90
C THR A 100 -28.57 -20.10 -13.90
#